data_AF-A0A5B8VJL2-F1
#
_entry.id   AF-A0A5B8VJL2-F1
#
_cell.length_a   1.000
_cell.length_b   1.000
_cell.length_c   1.000
_cell.angle_alpha   90.00
_cell.angle_beta   90.00
_cell.angle_gamma   90.00
#
_symmetry.space_group_name_H-M   'P 1'
#
loop_
_entity.id
_entity.type
_entity.pdbx_description
1 polymer ?
#
loop_
_entity_poly.entity_id
_entity_poly.type
_entity_poly.pdbx_seq_one_letter_code
_entity_poly.pdbx_strand_id
1 'polypeptide(L)'
;MKFLTNHTFIKTIHYSSDRVADQIVMGQWELADNQIIHAYGKETMGAFSEYYQMEGSPGKLIRLDEKKQKLAPEYAPFFTYYKQNPDKVITGSK
;
A
#
# COMPACT_ATOMS: atom_id res chain seq x y z
N MET A 1 2.45 -5.71 1.98
CA MET A 1 2.54 -4.26 2.30
C MET A 1 1.94 -4.02 3.68
N LYS A 2 2.50 -3.08 4.45
CA LYS A 2 2.08 -2.76 5.82
C LYS A 2 2.15 -1.24 6.07
N PHE A 3 1.14 -0.70 6.74
CA PHE A 3 1.09 0.66 7.27
C PHE A 3 1.09 0.55 8.79
N LEU A 4 2.22 0.88 9.44
CA LEU A 4 2.39 0.71 10.88
C LEU A 4 1.92 1.97 11.63
N THR A 5 1.50 1.81 12.89
CA THR A 5 0.95 2.90 13.72
C THR A 5 1.94 4.03 14.01
N ASN A 6 3.24 3.77 13.88
CA ASN A 6 4.31 4.75 14.01
C ASN A 6 4.59 5.49 12.67
N HIS A 7 3.60 5.60 11.79
CA HIS A 7 3.73 6.23 10.47
C HIS A 7 4.76 5.58 9.52
N THR A 8 5.24 4.38 9.82
CA THR A 8 6.18 3.65 8.95
C THR A 8 5.44 2.83 7.88
N PHE A 9 5.89 2.96 6.64
CA PHE A 9 5.41 2.20 5.48
C PHE A 9 6.42 1.13 5.08
N ILE A 10 5.96 -0.09 4.82
CA ILE A 10 6.79 -1.21 4.35
C ILE A 10 6.08 -1.94 3.21
N LYS A 11 6.73 -2.03 2.05
CA LYS A 11 6.24 -2.75 0.86
C LYS A 11 7.31 -3.74 0.39
N THR A 12 6.92 -5.00 0.24
CA THR A 12 7.75 -6.03 -0.38
C THR A 12 7.26 -6.24 -1.81
N ILE A 13 8.17 -6.17 -2.77
CA ILE A 13 7.91 -6.38 -4.19
C ILE A 13 8.57 -7.71 -4.55
N HIS A 14 7.74 -8.66 -4.96
CA HIS A 14 8.20 -9.95 -5.47
C HIS A 14 8.23 -9.88 -7.00
N TYR A 15 9.41 -10.07 -7.58
CA TYR A 15 9.55 -10.10 -9.03
C TYR A 15 9.30 -11.52 -9.54
N SER A 16 8.60 -11.65 -10.66
CA SER A 16 8.35 -12.96 -11.29
C SER A 16 9.59 -13.54 -11.98
N SER A 17 10.60 -12.72 -12.26
CA SER A 17 11.86 -13.15 -12.85
C SER A 17 12.88 -13.50 -11.77
N ASP A 18 13.53 -14.65 -11.93
CA ASP A 18 14.66 -15.12 -11.13
C ASP A 18 15.93 -14.25 -11.26
N ARG A 19 16.01 -13.42 -12.30
CA ARG A 19 17.14 -12.51 -12.56
C ARG A 19 17.12 -11.25 -11.70
N VAL A 20 16.00 -10.97 -11.03
CA VAL A 20 15.81 -9.76 -10.23
C VAL A 20 15.47 -10.18 -8.81
N ALA A 21 16.28 -9.77 -7.84
CA ALA A 21 16.02 -10.04 -6.44
C ALA A 21 14.79 -9.26 -5.97
N ASP A 22 14.01 -9.88 -5.07
CA ASP A 22 12.91 -9.20 -4.37
C ASP A 22 13.39 -7.93 -3.69
N GLN A 23 12.53 -6.93 -3.68
CA GLN A 23 12.84 -5.61 -3.14
C GLN A 23 11.96 -5.29 -1.94
N ILE A 24 12.56 -4.69 -0.92
CA ILE A 24 11.82 -4.06 0.18
C ILE A 24 11.94 -2.55 0.01
N VAL A 25 10.80 -1.88 0.03
CA VAL A 25 10.66 -0.43 -0.01
C VAL A 25 10.14 0.03 1.34
N MET A 26 10.85 0.95 1.98
CA MET A 26 10.48 1.53 3.27
C MET A 26 10.29 3.04 3.14
N GLY A 27 9.37 3.57 3.94
CA GLY A 27 9.13 5.01 3.96
C GLY A 27 8.22 5.41 5.09
N GLN A 28 7.58 6.56 4.92
CA GLN A 28 6.58 7.08 5.83
C GLN A 28 5.20 7.03 5.16
N TRP A 29 4.15 7.11 5.97
CA TRP A 29 2.80 7.30 5.47
C TRP A 29 1.99 8.26 6.34
N GLU A 30 1.02 8.91 5.70
CA GLU A 30 0.05 9.78 6.34
C GLU A 30 -1.34 9.60 5.74
N LEU A 31 -2.37 10.01 6.49
CA LEU A 31 -3.71 10.17 5.95
C LEU A 31 -3.78 11.54 5.29
N ALA A 32 -3.86 11.54 3.97
CA ALA A 32 -4.26 12.69 3.17
C ALA A 32 -5.80 12.79 3.11
N ASP A 33 -6.29 13.83 2.44
CA ASP A 33 -7.71 14.14 2.25
C ASP A 33 -8.63 12.91 2.10
N ASN A 34 -9.79 12.95 2.76
CA ASN A 34 -10.92 12.05 2.51
C ASN A 34 -10.57 10.53 2.42
N GLN A 35 -9.82 10.03 3.40
CA GLN A 35 -9.44 8.60 3.55
C GLN A 35 -8.41 8.09 2.52
N ILE A 36 -7.64 8.99 1.91
CA ILE A 36 -6.50 8.61 1.06
C ILE A 36 -5.27 8.45 1.94
N ILE A 37 -4.56 7.34 1.80
CA ILE A 37 -3.25 7.14 2.39
C ILE A 37 -2.20 7.61 1.38
N HIS A 38 -1.28 8.47 1.81
CA HIS A 38 -0.10 8.86 1.06
C HIS A 38 1.12 8.16 1.66
N ALA A 39 1.79 7.31 0.87
CA ALA A 39 3.03 6.65 1.24
C ALA A 39 4.19 7.24 0.44
N TYR A 40 5.25 7.65 1.11
CA TYR A 40 6.37 8.33 0.47
C TYR A 40 7.69 7.98 1.15
N GLY A 41 8.78 8.14 0.40
CA GLY A 41 10.11 7.88 0.93
C GLY A 41 11.19 8.11 -0.11
N LYS A 42 12.44 7.98 0.33
CA LYS A 42 13.62 8.05 -0.54
C LYS A 42 14.48 6.83 -0.27
N GLU A 43 14.62 6.00 -1.30
CA GLU A 43 15.45 4.82 -1.31
C GLU A 43 16.69 5.05 -2.18
N THR A 44 17.64 4.12 -2.15
CA THR A 44 18.88 4.17 -2.94
C THR A 44 18.62 4.32 -4.45
N MET A 45 17.48 3.83 -4.94
CA MET A 45 17.09 3.86 -6.35
C MET A 45 16.21 5.06 -6.73
N GLY A 46 15.84 5.93 -5.78
CA GLY A 46 15.02 7.10 -6.04
C GLY A 46 13.99 7.39 -4.95
N ALA A 47 13.32 8.53 -5.08
CA ALA A 47 12.17 8.86 -4.26
C ALA A 47 10.90 8.17 -4.81
N PHE A 48 10.00 7.78 -3.93
CA PHE A 48 8.67 7.29 -4.30
C PHE A 48 7.59 8.11 -3.59
N SER A 49 6.43 8.20 -4.23
CA SER A 49 5.23 8.84 -3.72
C SER A 49 4.03 8.08 -4.30
N GLU A 50 3.26 7.41 -3.45
CA GLU A 50 2.15 6.54 -3.84
C GLU A 50 0.90 6.88 -3.03
N TYR A 51 -0.25 6.90 -3.70
CA TYR A 51 -1.55 7.18 -3.08
C TYR A 51 -2.41 5.93 -3.07
N TYR A 52 -3.14 5.71 -1.98
CA TYR A 52 -4.00 4.54 -1.80
C TYR A 52 -5.35 4.93 -1.20
N GLN A 53 -6.43 4.29 -1.65
CA GLN A 53 -7.76 4.46 -1.08
C GLN A 53 -8.27 3.14 -0.50
N MET A 54 -8.81 3.18 0.71
CA MET A 54 -9.52 2.03 1.29
C MET A 54 -10.97 2.00 0.78
N GLU A 55 -11.45 0.81 0.42
CA GLU A 55 -12.83 0.59 0.00
C GLU A 55 -13.40 -0.70 0.61
N GLY A 56 -14.68 -0.66 0.99
CA GLY A 56 -15.47 -1.86 1.34
C GLY A 56 -15.02 -2.63 2.59
N SER A 57 -15.77 -3.68 2.92
CA SER A 57 -15.45 -4.67 3.97
C SER A 57 -15.32 -6.06 3.33
N PRO A 58 -14.24 -6.83 3.58
CA PRO A 58 -13.13 -6.56 4.49
C PRO A 58 -11.99 -5.76 3.81
N GLY A 59 -12.08 -4.42 3.84
CA GLY A 59 -11.06 -3.44 3.45
C GLY A 59 -10.15 -3.86 2.28
N LYS A 60 -10.57 -3.60 1.04
CA LYS A 60 -9.64 -3.61 -0.10
C LYS A 60 -8.94 -2.26 -0.17
N LEU A 61 -7.66 -2.26 -0.53
CA LEU A 61 -6.86 -1.07 -0.70
C LEU A 61 -6.48 -0.93 -2.16
N ILE A 62 -6.84 0.20 -2.78
CA ILE A 62 -6.63 0.45 -4.21
C ILE A 62 -5.53 1.50 -4.35
N ARG A 63 -4.49 1.21 -5.14
CA ARG A 63 -3.49 2.23 -5.52
C ARG A 63 -4.10 3.18 -6.54
N LEU A 64 -3.97 4.47 -6.26
CA LEU A 64 -4.39 5.56 -7.13
C LEU A 64 -3.21 6.05 -7.99
N ASP A 65 -3.51 6.83 -9.02
CA ASP A 65 -2.49 7.56 -9.77
C ASP A 65 -1.98 8.81 -9.00
N GLU A 66 -1.04 9.53 -9.60
CA GLU A 66 -0.46 10.75 -9.02
C GLU A 66 -1.47 11.90 -8.87
N LYS A 67 -2.59 11.85 -9.60
CA LYS A 67 -3.70 12.79 -9.51
C LYS A 67 -4.77 12.33 -8.50
N LYS A 68 -4.48 11.29 -7.71
CA LYS A 68 -5.39 10.67 -6.73
C LYS A 68 -6.66 10.10 -7.39
N GLN A 69 -6.58 9.65 -8.64
CA GLN A 69 -7.66 9.01 -9.37
C GLN A 69 -7.45 7.50 -9.43
N LYS A 70 -8.56 6.75 -9.54
CA LYS A 70 -8.48 5.31 -9.77
C LYS A 70 -7.89 5.06 -11.16
N LEU A 71 -7.00 4.08 -11.23
CA LEU A 71 -6.49 3.58 -12.50
C LEU A 71 -7.62 2.98 -13.34
N ALA A 72 -7.40 2.90 -14.66
CA ALA A 72 -8.37 2.31 -15.57
C ALA A 72 -8.71 0.85 -15.16
N PRO A 73 -9.97 0.40 -15.34
CA PRO A 73 -10.45 -0.87 -14.78
C PRO A 73 -9.62 -2.10 -15.16
N GLU A 74 -9.03 -2.11 -16.36
CA GLU A 74 -8.16 -3.18 -16.85
C GLU A 74 -6.89 -3.36 -16.00
N TYR A 75 -6.44 -2.31 -15.31
CA TYR A 75 -5.29 -2.36 -14.41
C TYR A 75 -5.68 -2.66 -12.95
N ALA A 76 -6.96 -2.52 -12.60
CA ALA A 76 -7.43 -2.69 -11.22
C ALA A 76 -6.98 -4.01 -10.56
N PRO A 77 -6.94 -5.18 -11.26
CA PRO A 77 -6.46 -6.43 -10.66
C PRO A 77 -5.01 -6.39 -10.18
N PHE A 78 -4.15 -5.57 -10.79
CA PHE A 78 -2.72 -5.47 -10.47
C PHE A 78 -2.43 -4.44 -9.36
N PHE A 79 -3.37 -3.55 -9.08
CA PHE A 79 -3.21 -2.42 -8.17
C PHE A 79 -4.22 -2.40 -7.01
N THR A 80 -4.96 -3.50 -6.84
CA THR A 80 -5.84 -3.74 -5.69
C THR A 80 -5.20 -4.74 -4.74
N TYR A 81 -5.08 -4.36 -3.48
CA TYR A 81 -4.51 -5.17 -2.41
C TYR A 81 -5.60 -5.57 -1.42
N TYR A 82 -5.59 -6.83 -1.04
CA TYR A 82 -6.54 -7.38 -0.07
C TYR A 82 -5.84 -7.59 1.27
N LYS A 83 -6.56 -7.34 2.36
CA LYS A 83 -6.05 -7.59 3.71
C LYS A 83 -5.74 -9.09 3.87
N GLN A 84 -4.48 -9.40 4.17
CA GLN A 84 -4.09 -10.76 4.54
C GLN A 84 -4.68 -11.07 5.93
N ASN A 85 -5.53 -12.08 6.04
CA ASN A 85 -6.29 -12.48 7.23
C ASN A 85 -7.30 -11.41 7.72
N PRO A 86 -8.44 -11.25 7.02
CA PRO A 86 -9.46 -10.26 7.38
C PRO A 86 -10.07 -10.48 8.79
N ASP A 87 -10.06 -11.73 9.29
CA ASP A 87 -10.76 -12.14 10.52
C ASP A 87 -9.94 -12.05 11.82
N LYS A 88 -8.63 -11.71 11.75
CA LYS A 88 -7.86 -11.42 12.97
C LYS A 88 -8.12 -9.98 13.41
N VAL A 89 -9.29 -9.77 14.00
CA VAL A 89 -9.57 -8.61 14.84
C VAL A 89 -8.58 -8.65 16.00
N ILE A 90 -7.78 -7.60 16.17
CA ILE A 90 -6.98 -7.40 17.39
C ILE A 90 -7.99 -7.08 18.50
N THR A 91 -8.57 -8.09 19.11
CA THR A 91 -9.20 -7.93 20.42
C THR A 91 -8.07 -7.74 21.41
N GLY A 92 -7.70 -6.48 21.67
CA GLY A 92 -6.90 -6.15 22.83
C GLY A 92 -7.70 -6.58 24.07
N SER A 93 -7.28 -7.68 24.68
CA SER A 93 -7.72 -8.03 26.02
C SER A 93 -7.17 -6.97 26.98
N LYS A 94 -8.10 -6.35 27.71
CA LYS A 94 -7.86 -5.50 28.87
C LYS A 94 -7.00 -6.19 29.92
#